data_AF-A0A537U8R5-F1
#
_entry.id   AF-A0A537U8R5-F1
#
_cell.length_a   1.000
_cell.length_b   1.000
_cell.length_c   1.000
_cell.angle_alpha   90.00
_cell.angle_beta   90.00
_cell.angle_gamma   90.00
#
_symmetry.space_group_name_H-M   'P 1'
#
loop_
_entity.id
_entity.type
_entity.pdbx_description
1 polymer ?
#
loop_
_entity_poly.entity_id
_entity_poly.type
_entity_poly.pdbx_seq_one_letter_code
_entity_poly.pdbx_strand_id
1 'polypeptide(L)'
;LPMLRPVMVVCIVIRAIDAFRTFDIVWTISGGGPARATEVFSIYAYVEAFQFLNLARGSAAAVIGAIIIVMFALLLYRILNRFVEVSK
;
A
#
# COMPACT_ATOMS: atom_id res chain seq x y z
N LEU A 1 20.46 20.32 -5.14
CA LEU A 1 20.67 18.90 -5.51
C LEU A 1 19.72 18.47 -6.66
N PRO A 2 19.92 18.92 -7.91
CA PRO A 2 19.04 18.59 -9.04
C PRO A 2 19.26 17.15 -9.57
N MET A 3 20.49 16.64 -9.49
CA MET A 3 20.86 15.31 -10.02
C MET A 3 20.30 14.13 -9.21
N LEU A 4 19.98 14.33 -7.92
CA LEU A 4 19.38 13.28 -7.08
C LEU A 4 17.86 13.19 -7.18
N ARG A 5 17.20 14.19 -7.78
CA ARG A 5 15.73 14.21 -7.92
C ARG A 5 15.14 12.96 -8.59
N PRO A 6 15.66 12.45 -9.73
CA PRO A 6 15.10 11.23 -10.34
C PRO A 6 15.25 9.99 -9.44
N VAL A 7 16.34 9.88 -8.69
CA VAL A 7 16.54 8.78 -7.73
C VAL A 7 15.57 8.89 -6.56
N MET A 8 15.41 10.08 -5.99
CA MET A 8 14.45 10.31 -4.90
C MET A 8 13.01 10.00 -5.32
N VAL A 9 12.63 10.31 -6.55
CA VAL A 9 11.28 10.00 -7.05
C VAL A 9 10.99 8.51 -7.02
N VAL A 10 11.93 7.70 -7.54
CA VAL A 10 11.79 6.24 -7.53
C VAL A 10 11.76 5.70 -6.11
N CYS A 11 12.65 6.18 -5.23
CA CYS A 11 12.68 5.76 -3.83
C CYS A 11 11.37 6.06 -3.09
N ILE A 12 10.77 7.24 -3.31
CA ILE A 12 9.51 7.63 -2.67
C ILE A 12 8.37 6.74 -3.16
N VAL A 13 8.29 6.47 -4.47
CA VAL A 13 7.25 5.59 -5.04
C VAL A 13 7.36 4.19 -4.43
N ILE A 14 8.55 3.60 -4.40
CA ILE A 14 8.77 2.25 -3.83
C ILE A 14 8.41 2.23 -2.34
N ARG A 15 8.88 3.21 -1.56
CA ARG A 15 8.58 3.29 -0.12
C ARG A 15 7.09 3.50 0.15
N ALA A 16 6.39 4.27 -0.67
CA ALA A 16 4.95 4.46 -0.54
C ALA A 16 4.19 3.14 -0.79
N ILE A 17 4.61 2.35 -1.78
CA ILE A 17 4.03 1.02 -2.05
C ILE A 17 4.26 0.07 -0.88
N ASP A 18 5.49 0.01 -0.36
CA ASP A 18 5.83 -0.86 0.79
C ASP A 18 5.03 -0.50 2.03
N ALA A 19 4.89 0.81 2.33
CA ALA A 19 4.10 1.28 3.45
C ALA A 19 2.63 0.87 3.33
N PHE A 20 2.06 0.91 2.12
CA PHE A 20 0.67 0.50 1.87
C PHE A 20 0.44 -1.01 2.02
N ARG A 21 1.46 -1.83 1.75
CA ARG A 21 1.41 -3.30 1.86
C ARG A 21 1.91 -3.81 3.23
N THR A 22 2.19 -2.93 4.18
CA THR A 22 2.71 -3.31 5.50
C THR A 22 1.65 -4.08 6.28
N PHE A 23 1.77 -5.41 6.28
CA PHE A 23 0.91 -6.34 7.01
C PHE A 23 1.59 -6.82 8.29
N ASP A 24 2.87 -7.14 8.16
CA ASP A 24 3.75 -7.72 9.18
C ASP A 24 3.83 -6.87 10.45
N ILE A 25 4.12 -5.57 10.32
CA ILE A 25 4.30 -4.69 11.48
C ILE A 25 2.99 -4.52 12.25
N VAL A 26 1.89 -4.28 11.53
CA VAL A 26 0.58 -4.04 12.16
C VAL A 26 0.04 -5.31 12.81
N TRP A 27 0.23 -6.47 12.17
CA TRP A 27 -0.18 -7.76 12.72
C TRP A 27 0.62 -8.13 13.98
N THR A 28 1.93 -7.91 13.98
CA THR A 28 2.82 -8.28 15.10
C THR A 28 2.55 -7.45 16.36
N ILE A 29 2.16 -6.19 16.21
CA ILE A 29 1.95 -5.28 17.35
C ILE A 29 0.56 -5.45 17.96
N SER A 30 -0.50 -5.41 17.15
CA SER A 30 -1.88 -5.38 17.65
C SER A 30 -2.81 -6.44 17.05
N GLY A 31 -2.37 -7.18 16.03
CA GLY A 31 -3.24 -8.07 15.26
C GLY A 31 -4.43 -7.36 14.59
N GLY A 32 -4.41 -6.02 14.51
CA GLY A 32 -5.54 -5.21 14.05
C GLY A 32 -6.49 -4.70 15.15
N GLY A 33 -6.20 -4.89 16.44
CA GLY A 33 -7.09 -4.53 17.56
C GLY A 33 -6.86 -3.13 18.19
N PRO A 34 -7.68 -2.73 19.19
CA PRO A 34 -8.90 -3.37 19.71
C PRO A 34 -10.12 -3.10 18.83
N ALA A 35 -11.03 -4.08 18.71
CA ALA A 35 -12.25 -3.97 17.90
C ALA A 35 -12.03 -3.50 16.45
N ARG A 36 -10.95 -3.97 15.79
CA ARG A 36 -10.58 -3.62 14.39
C ARG A 36 -10.15 -2.16 14.19
N ALA A 37 -9.85 -1.42 15.27
CA ALA A 37 -9.49 0.00 15.18
C ALA A 37 -8.19 0.29 14.43
N THR A 38 -7.25 -0.67 14.39
CA THR A 38 -5.97 -0.52 13.68
C THR A 38 -5.87 -1.47 12.49
N GLU A 39 -7.01 -1.96 11.97
CA GLU A 39 -7.00 -2.91 10.87
C GLU A 39 -6.66 -2.21 9.55
N VAL A 40 -5.55 -2.62 8.95
CA VAL A 40 -5.22 -2.23 7.57
C VAL A 40 -5.88 -3.19 6.58
N PHE A 41 -6.03 -2.75 5.32
CA PHE A 41 -6.70 -3.52 4.28
C PHE A 41 -6.13 -4.95 4.12
N SER A 42 -4.82 -5.11 4.25
CA SER A 42 -4.15 -6.41 4.21
C SER A 42 -4.55 -7.34 5.35
N ILE A 43 -4.82 -6.80 6.55
CA ILE A 43 -5.30 -7.58 7.69
C ILE A 43 -6.74 -8.03 7.45
N TYR A 44 -7.59 -7.15 6.93
CA TYR A 44 -8.98 -7.53 6.59
C TYR A 44 -9.05 -8.70 5.61
N ALA A 45 -8.27 -8.65 4.54
CA ALA A 45 -8.22 -9.74 3.56
C ALA A 45 -7.73 -11.05 4.20
N TYR A 46 -6.76 -10.97 5.12
CA TYR A 46 -6.24 -12.12 5.85
C TYR A 46 -7.27 -12.73 6.81
N VAL A 47 -7.95 -11.90 7.61
CA VAL A 47 -8.98 -12.32 8.57
C VAL A 47 -10.13 -13.00 7.84
N GLU A 48 -10.65 -12.42 6.75
CA GLU A 48 -11.72 -13.05 5.95
C GLU A 48 -11.29 -14.37 5.31
N ALA A 49 -10.09 -14.42 4.72
CA ALA A 49 -9.61 -15.63 4.03
C ALA A 49 -9.29 -16.78 4.99
N PHE A 50 -8.59 -16.50 6.10
CA PHE A 50 -7.95 -17.51 6.92
C PHE A 50 -8.57 -17.68 8.31
N GLN A 51 -9.19 -16.65 8.90
CA GLN A 51 -9.88 -16.78 10.18
C GLN A 51 -11.36 -17.16 10.00
N PHE A 52 -12.07 -16.47 9.11
CA PHE A 52 -13.47 -16.76 8.81
C PHE A 52 -13.65 -17.82 7.71
N LEU A 53 -12.56 -18.29 7.10
CA LEU A 53 -12.57 -19.27 6.00
C LEU A 53 -13.40 -18.84 4.77
N ASN A 54 -13.68 -17.54 4.64
CA ASN A 54 -14.39 -16.94 3.51
C ASN A 54 -13.40 -16.60 2.39
N LEU A 55 -12.85 -17.63 1.74
CA LEU A 55 -11.84 -17.46 0.68
C LEU A 55 -12.32 -16.56 -0.47
N ALA A 56 -13.61 -16.60 -0.83
CA ALA A 56 -14.18 -15.74 -1.86
C ALA A 56 -14.14 -14.25 -1.47
N ARG A 57 -14.45 -13.91 -0.21
CA ARG A 57 -14.39 -12.52 0.27
C ARG A 57 -12.96 -12.05 0.45
N GLY A 58 -12.10 -12.89 1.02
CA GLY A 58 -10.69 -12.56 1.21
C GLY A 58 -9.94 -12.36 -0.11
N SER A 59 -10.22 -13.19 -1.13
CA SER A 59 -9.65 -13.01 -2.47
C SER A 59 -10.20 -11.77 -3.19
N ALA A 60 -11.51 -11.50 -3.11
CA ALA A 60 -12.09 -10.28 -3.65
C ALA A 60 -11.48 -9.02 -3.01
N ALA A 61 -11.30 -9.03 -1.69
CA ALA A 61 -10.60 -7.96 -0.98
C ALA A 61 -9.16 -7.83 -1.51
N ALA A 62 -8.37 -8.90 -1.54
CA ALA A 62 -7.00 -8.86 -2.03
C ALA A 62 -6.86 -8.25 -3.44
N VAL A 63 -7.75 -8.62 -4.37
CA VAL A 63 -7.78 -8.07 -5.74
C VAL A 63 -8.12 -6.58 -5.74
N ILE A 64 -9.13 -6.16 -4.98
CA ILE A 64 -9.52 -4.74 -4.85
C ILE A 64 -8.35 -3.93 -4.28
N GLY A 65 -7.67 -4.43 -3.24
CA GLY A 65 -6.51 -3.78 -2.65
C GLY A 65 -5.35 -3.64 -3.62
N ALA A 66 -5.10 -4.67 -4.44
CA ALA A 66 -4.08 -4.62 -5.47
C ALA A 66 -4.39 -3.53 -6.52
N ILE A 67 -5.65 -3.42 -6.96
CA ILE A 67 -6.08 -2.36 -7.89
C ILE A 67 -5.86 -0.97 -7.27
N ILE A 68 -6.25 -0.77 -6.01
CA ILE A 68 -6.07 0.51 -5.29
C ILE A 68 -4.59 0.88 -5.22
N ILE A 69 -3.72 -0.06 -4.85
CA ILE A 69 -2.27 0.19 -4.74
C ILE A 69 -1.67 0.53 -6.11
N VAL A 70 -2.04 -0.18 -7.17
CA VAL A 70 -1.56 0.12 -8.53
C VAL A 70 -2.01 1.51 -8.97
N MET A 71 -3.28 1.85 -8.75
CA MET A 71 -3.80 3.18 -9.07
C MET A 71 -3.09 4.28 -8.31
N PHE A 72 -2.86 4.08 -7.01
CA PHE A 72 -2.12 5.01 -6.15
C PHE A 72 -0.66 5.17 -6.61
N ALA A 73 0.03 4.06 -6.91
CA ALA A 73 1.40 4.08 -7.40
C ALA A 73 1.53 4.84 -8.74
N LEU A 74 0.63 4.59 -9.69
CA LEU A 74 0.61 5.28 -10.98
C LEU A 74 0.34 6.78 -10.81
N LEU A 75 -0.61 7.14 -9.93
CA LEU A 75 -0.91 8.53 -9.62
C LEU A 75 0.30 9.24 -9.01
N LEU A 76 0.92 8.62 -8.00
CA LEU A 76 2.06 9.17 -7.29
C LEU A 76 3.27 9.33 -8.21
N TYR A 77 3.53 8.34 -9.07
CA TYR A 77 4.55 8.42 -10.11
C TYR A 77 4.29 9.57 -11.10
N ARG A 78 3.06 9.72 -11.59
CA ARG A 78 2.70 10.82 -12.52
C ARG A 78 2.89 12.19 -11.88
N ILE A 79 2.45 12.36 -10.63
CA ILE A 79 2.59 13.62 -9.90
C ILE A 79 4.07 13.97 -9.72
N LEU A 80 4.88 13.02 -9.24
CA LEU A 80 6.30 13.25 -9.00
C LEU A 80 7.09 13.50 -10.30
N ASN A 81 6.80 12.77 -11.38
CA ASN A 81 7.45 13.03 -12.68
C ASN A 81 7.15 14.44 -13.20
N ARG A 82 5.92 14.94 -13.02
CA ARG A 82 5.57 16.31 -13.41
C ARG A 82 6.39 17.35 -12.66
N PHE A 83 6.67 17.14 -11.37
CA PHE A 83 7.55 18.02 -10.60
C PHE A 83 9.02 17.97 -11.07
N VAL A 84 9.48 16.83 -11.57
CA VAL A 84 10.84 16.70 -12.13
C VAL A 84 10.96 17.44 -13.46
N GLU A 85 9.94 17.40 -14.32
CA GLU A 85 9.93 18.11 -15.61
C GLU A 85 9.84 19.63 -15.44
N VAL A 86 9.04 20.12 -14.48
CA VAL A 86 8.85 21.57 -14.24
C VAL A 86 10.10 22.27 -13.69
N SER A 87 11.07 21.51 -13.16
CA SER A 87 12.31 22.08 -12.63
C SER A 87 13.52 21.99 -13.57
N LYS A 88 13.32 21.61 -14.84
CA LYS A 88 14.28 21.88 -15.91
C LYS A 88 14.07 23.29 -16.45
#